data_AF-A0A845HGQ9-F1
#
_entry.id   AF-A0A845HGQ9-F1
#
_cell.length_a   1.000
_cell.length_b   1.000
_cell.length_c   1.000
_cell.angle_alpha   90.00
_cell.angle_beta   90.00
_cell.angle_gamma   90.00
#
_symmetry.space_group_name_H-M   'P 1'
#
loop_
_entity.id
_entity.type
_entity.pdbx_description
1 polymer ?
#
loop_
_entity_poly.entity_id
_entity_poly.type
_entity_poly.pdbx_seq_one_letter_code
_entity_poly.pdbx_strand_id
1 'polypeptide(L)'
;MKKKQLRILIDTNIWSEIAKVDAGHDLARVARKASAGILVTPTMVEEIRAIPDRARRVKALRAVTQPTWTRLMPEPYTECSELKAEIKRLRPEWVIANPNFKEVNRLRYDWV
;
A
#
# COMPACT_ATOMS: atom_id res chain seq x y z
N MET A 1 23.22 12.56 -8.43
CA MET A 1 21.87 12.14 -8.88
C MET A 1 21.52 10.80 -8.25
N LYS A 2 20.47 10.69 -7.41
CA LYS A 2 20.04 9.38 -6.88
C LYS A 2 19.46 8.55 -8.05
N LYS A 3 19.99 7.34 -8.28
CA LYS A 3 19.48 6.42 -9.30
C LYS A 3 18.00 6.14 -9.01
N LYS A 4 17.12 6.31 -9.99
CA LYS A 4 15.67 6.07 -9.82
C LYS A 4 15.47 4.59 -9.48
N GLN A 5 14.98 4.31 -8.28
CA GLN A 5 14.73 2.95 -7.82
C GLN A 5 13.62 2.32 -8.67
N LEU A 6 13.83 1.11 -9.19
CA LEU A 6 12.79 0.37 -9.89
C LEU A 6 11.64 0.08 -8.92
N ARG A 7 10.42 0.43 -9.30
CA ARG A 7 9.21 0.19 -8.52
C ARG A 7 8.33 -0.79 -9.28
N ILE A 8 7.95 -1.88 -8.64
CA ILE A 8 7.21 -2.98 -9.27
C ILE A 8 5.88 -3.15 -8.54
N LEU A 9 4.79 -3.07 -9.29
CA LEU A 9 3.47 -3.48 -8.82
C LEU A 9 3.19 -4.88 -9.40
N ILE A 10 2.85 -5.82 -8.53
CA ILE A 10 2.58 -7.22 -8.91
C ILE A 10 1.09 -7.45 -8.84
N ASP A 11 0.50 -8.02 -9.89
CA ASP A 11 -0.95 -8.32 -9.93
C ASP A 11 -1.39 -9.34 -8.87
N THR A 12 -2.64 -9.31 -8.44
CA THR A 12 -3.19 -10.22 -7.42
C THR A 12 -3.12 -11.68 -7.81
N ASN A 13 -3.23 -11.99 -9.10
CA ASN A 13 -3.08 -13.35 -9.61
C ASN A 13 -1.67 -13.91 -9.34
N ILE A 14 -0.65 -13.08 -9.47
CA ILE A 14 0.74 -13.49 -9.24
C ILE A 14 1.01 -13.70 -7.74
N TRP A 15 0.41 -12.89 -6.87
CA TRP A 15 0.48 -13.12 -5.41
C TRP A 15 -0.11 -14.47 -4.99
N SER A 16 -1.20 -14.89 -5.63
CA SER A 16 -1.74 -16.24 -5.43
C SER A 16 -0.74 -17.32 -5.80
N GLU A 17 -0.05 -17.20 -6.94
CA GLU A 17 0.96 -18.19 -7.36
C GLU A 17 2.18 -18.19 -6.45
N ILE A 18 2.70 -17.02 -6.08
CA ILE A 18 3.80 -16.88 -5.11
C ILE A 18 3.44 -17.58 -3.79
N ALA A 19 2.21 -17.40 -3.32
CA ALA A 19 1.73 -18.01 -2.08
C ALA A 19 1.54 -19.53 -2.18
N LYS A 20 1.21 -20.07 -3.36
CA LYS A 20 1.11 -21.51 -3.58
C LYS A 20 2.46 -22.21 -3.41
N VAL A 21 3.54 -21.59 -3.92
CA VAL A 21 4.90 -22.13 -3.88
C VAL A 21 5.75 -21.61 -2.70
N ASP A 22 5.16 -20.83 -1.80
CA ASP A 22 5.83 -20.20 -0.64
C ASP A 22 7.06 -19.33 -0.99
N ALA A 23 7.07 -18.72 -2.18
CA ALA A 23 8.23 -17.98 -2.72
C ALA A 23 8.30 -16.51 -2.25
N GLY A 24 7.52 -16.11 -1.25
CA GLY A 24 7.46 -14.72 -0.80
C GLY A 24 8.81 -14.21 -0.30
N HIS A 25 9.53 -15.02 0.48
CA HIS A 25 10.86 -14.66 1.00
C HIS A 25 11.91 -14.56 -0.11
N ASP A 26 11.84 -15.44 -1.11
CA ASP A 26 12.72 -15.41 -2.27
C ASP A 26 12.50 -14.18 -3.13
N LEU A 27 11.23 -13.80 -3.34
CA LEU A 27 10.91 -12.55 -4.01
C LEU A 27 11.50 -11.34 -3.27
N ALA A 28 11.38 -11.28 -1.93
CA ALA A 28 11.94 -10.18 -1.14
C ALA A 28 13.47 -10.13 -1.23
N ARG A 29 14.12 -11.29 -1.22
CA ARG A 29 15.58 -11.43 -1.40
C ARG A 29 16.02 -10.95 -2.78
N VAL A 30 15.33 -11.35 -3.85
CA VAL A 30 15.64 -10.94 -5.23
C VAL A 30 15.39 -9.45 -5.43
N ALA A 31 14.26 -8.92 -4.96
CA ALA A 31 13.94 -7.50 -5.04
C ALA A 31 15.00 -6.64 -4.34
N ARG A 32 15.46 -7.06 -3.14
CA ARG A 32 16.54 -6.39 -2.42
C ARG A 32 17.85 -6.40 -3.22
N LYS A 33 18.26 -7.56 -3.76
CA LYS A 33 19.46 -7.68 -4.60
C LYS A 33 19.40 -6.79 -5.83
N ALA A 34 18.22 -6.66 -6.43
CA ALA A 34 17.96 -5.81 -7.58
C ALA A 34 17.79 -4.31 -7.23
N SER A 35 17.82 -3.95 -5.94
CA SER A 35 17.44 -2.61 -5.47
C SER A 35 16.07 -2.17 -5.98
N ALA A 36 15.11 -3.10 -6.10
CA ALA A 36 13.74 -2.83 -6.51
C ALA A 36 12.80 -2.73 -5.30
N GLY A 37 11.86 -1.80 -5.35
CA GLY A 37 10.77 -1.68 -4.38
C GLY A 37 9.52 -2.38 -4.91
N ILE A 38 9.02 -3.37 -4.16
CA ILE A 38 7.71 -3.96 -4.45
C ILE A 38 6.64 -3.10 -3.80
N LEU A 39 5.65 -2.72 -4.59
CA LEU A 39 4.51 -1.92 -4.18
C LEU A 39 3.32 -2.83 -3.88
N VAL A 40 2.56 -2.46 -2.86
CA VAL A 40 1.29 -3.09 -2.51
C VAL A 40 0.22 -2.00 -2.43
N THR A 41 -0.83 -2.13 -3.23
CA THR A 41 -1.99 -1.24 -3.16
C THR A 41 -2.98 -1.74 -2.10
N PRO A 42 -3.77 -0.86 -1.49
CA PRO A 42 -4.84 -1.26 -0.58
C PRO A 42 -5.89 -2.16 -1.24
N THR A 43 -6.26 -1.85 -2.48
CA THR A 43 -7.22 -2.63 -3.27
C THR A 43 -6.78 -4.08 -3.45
N MET A 44 -5.48 -4.30 -3.69
CA MET A 44 -4.90 -5.66 -3.81
C MET A 44 -5.05 -6.47 -2.51
N VAL A 45 -4.93 -5.83 -1.35
CA VAL A 45 -5.16 -6.49 -0.06
C VAL A 45 -6.63 -6.89 0.07
N GLU A 46 -7.56 -6.01 -0.31
CA GLU A 46 -8.99 -6.30 -0.27
C GLU A 46 -9.40 -7.41 -1.24
N GLU A 47 -8.85 -7.43 -2.46
CA GLU A 47 -9.03 -8.51 -3.42
C GLU A 47 -8.55 -9.86 -2.86
N ILE A 48 -7.38 -9.89 -2.22
CA ILE A 48 -6.86 -11.10 -1.58
C ILE A 48 -7.75 -11.51 -0.41
N ARG A 49 -8.30 -10.56 0.36
CA ARG A 49 -9.26 -10.85 1.45
C ARG A 49 -10.56 -11.47 0.94
N ALA A 50 -10.97 -11.16 -0.29
CA ALA A 50 -12.16 -11.72 -0.91
C ALA A 50 -12.01 -13.19 -1.38
N ILE A 51 -10.79 -13.76 -1.38
CA ILE A 51 -10.56 -15.17 -1.72
C ILE A 51 -11.37 -16.07 -0.76
N PRO A 52 -12.29 -16.93 -1.24
CA PRO A 52 -13.15 -17.75 -0.36
C PRO A 52 -12.37 -18.78 0.46
N ASP A 53 -11.41 -19.45 -0.17
CA ASP A 53 -10.55 -20.46 0.47
C ASP A 53 -9.69 -19.80 1.56
N ARG A 54 -9.95 -20.17 2.81
CA ARG A 54 -9.25 -19.63 3.99
C ARG A 54 -7.76 -19.92 3.97
N ALA A 55 -7.34 -21.12 3.59
CA ALA A 55 -5.93 -21.50 3.62
C ALA A 55 -5.15 -20.73 2.55
N ARG A 56 -5.70 -20.65 1.34
CA ARG A 56 -5.13 -19.85 0.24
C ARG A 56 -5.09 -18.36 0.60
N ARG A 57 -6.18 -17.82 1.15
CA ARG A 57 -6.27 -16.42 1.60
C ARG A 57 -5.20 -16.09 2.63
N VAL A 58 -5.03 -16.91 3.67
CA VAL A 58 -4.02 -16.67 4.72
C VAL A 58 -2.60 -16.69 4.14
N LYS A 59 -2.27 -17.63 3.24
CA LYS A 59 -0.96 -17.67 2.59
C LYS A 59 -0.71 -16.43 1.72
N ALA A 60 -1.68 -16.05 0.89
CA ALA A 60 -1.58 -14.88 0.04
C ALA A 60 -1.46 -13.58 0.86
N LEU A 61 -2.24 -13.44 1.95
CA LEU A 61 -2.13 -12.29 2.85
C LEU A 61 -0.73 -12.21 3.48
N ARG A 62 -0.17 -13.33 3.94
CA ARG A 62 1.20 -13.33 4.50
C ARG A 62 2.24 -12.91 3.46
N ALA A 63 2.09 -13.36 2.20
CA ALA A 63 3.00 -12.99 1.12
C ALA A 63 2.91 -11.49 0.78
N VAL A 64 1.70 -10.93 0.68
CA VAL A 64 1.49 -9.52 0.29
C VAL A 64 1.72 -8.51 1.42
N THR A 65 1.74 -8.95 2.68
CA THR A 65 1.90 -8.07 3.85
C THR A 65 3.31 -8.07 4.45
N GLN A 66 4.32 -8.60 3.75
CA GLN A 66 5.68 -8.60 4.28
C GLN A 66 6.17 -7.17 4.58
N PRO A 67 6.93 -6.98 5.68
CA PRO A 67 7.40 -5.65 6.10
C PRO A 67 8.33 -4.95 5.08
N THR A 68 8.94 -5.70 4.18
CA THR A 68 9.86 -5.15 3.16
C THR A 68 9.15 -4.50 1.99
N TRP A 69 7.83 -4.67 1.88
CA TRP A 69 7.03 -4.07 0.80
C TRP A 69 6.67 -2.62 1.12
N THR A 70 6.63 -1.79 0.09
CA THR A 70 6.12 -0.42 0.21
C THR A 70 4.62 -0.45 0.03
N ARG A 71 3.89 -0.14 1.11
CA ARG A 71 2.44 0.02 1.06
C ARG A 71 2.12 1.40 0.49
N LEU A 72 1.22 1.44 -0.48
CA LEU A 72 0.72 2.68 -1.02
C LEU A 72 -0.42 3.20 -0.14
N MET A 73 -0.52 4.52 -0.05
CA MET A 73 -1.69 5.15 0.56
C MET A 73 -2.95 4.78 -0.22
N PRO A 74 -4.10 4.59 0.46
CA PRO A 74 -5.38 4.39 -0.20
C PRO A 74 -5.74 5.53 -1.15
N GLU A 75 -6.40 5.18 -2.24
CA GLU A 75 -7.00 6.15 -3.17
C GLU A 75 -7.83 7.22 -2.42
N PRO A 76 -8.70 6.88 -1.45
CA PRO A 76 -9.41 7.90 -0.65
C PRO A 76 -8.49 8.93 0.03
N TYR A 77 -7.26 8.56 0.40
CA TYR A 77 -6.32 9.51 1.00
C TYR A 77 -5.84 10.53 -0.03
N THR A 78 -5.54 10.07 -1.25
CA THR A 78 -5.13 10.95 -2.36
C THR A 78 -6.27 11.88 -2.75
N GLU A 79 -7.46 11.34 -2.97
CA GLU A 79 -8.68 12.10 -3.29
C GLU A 79 -8.99 13.17 -2.23
N CYS A 80 -8.95 12.80 -0.95
CA CYS A 80 -9.15 13.76 0.15
C CYS A 80 -8.04 14.84 0.19
N SER A 81 -6.82 14.50 -0.19
CA SER A 81 -5.70 15.45 -0.22
C SER A 81 -5.88 16.48 -1.35
N GLU A 82 -6.36 16.05 -2.51
CA GLU A 82 -6.71 16.92 -3.63
C GLU A 82 -7.89 17.84 -3.29
N LEU A 83 -8.98 17.27 -2.75
CA LEU A 83 -10.12 18.04 -2.29
C LEU A 83 -9.72 19.10 -1.25
N LYS A 84 -8.89 18.72 -0.28
CA LYS A 84 -8.37 19.64 0.74
C LYS A 84 -7.52 20.76 0.12
N ALA A 85 -6.70 20.46 -0.88
CA ALA A 85 -5.91 21.47 -1.57
C ALA A 85 -6.83 22.47 -2.29
N GLU A 86 -7.91 21.99 -2.89
CA GLU A 86 -8.86 22.81 -3.62
C GLU A 86 -9.73 23.68 -2.69
N ILE A 87 -10.17 23.14 -1.54
CA ILE A 87 -10.84 23.93 -0.50
C ILE A 87 -9.94 25.07 -0.03
N LYS A 88 -8.66 24.79 0.24
CA LYS A 88 -7.70 25.82 0.65
C LYS A 88 -7.52 26.92 -0.41
N ARG A 89 -7.58 26.55 -1.69
CA ARG A 89 -7.43 27.46 -2.82
C ARG A 89 -8.66 28.36 -3.01
N LEU A 90 -9.87 27.79 -2.89
CA LEU A 90 -11.13 28.47 -3.19
C LEU A 90 -11.82 29.11 -1.98
N ARG A 91 -11.61 28.57 -0.78
CA ARG A 91 -12.27 28.95 0.49
C ARG A 91 -11.27 28.91 1.65
N PRO A 92 -10.20 29.73 1.63
CA PRO A 92 -9.19 29.74 2.70
C PRO A 92 -9.79 30.03 4.09
N GLU A 93 -10.92 30.74 4.17
CA GLU A 93 -11.65 31.04 5.40
C GLU A 93 -12.30 29.80 6.05
N TRP A 94 -12.48 28.70 5.31
CA TRP A 94 -12.96 27.43 5.86
C TRP A 94 -11.84 26.62 6.53
N VAL A 95 -10.58 27.05 6.38
CA VAL A 95 -9.44 26.33 6.94
C VAL A 95 -9.38 26.55 8.44
N ILE A 96 -9.54 25.47 9.19
CA ILE A 96 -9.33 25.46 10.64
C ILE A 96 -7.83 25.70 10.90
N ALA A 97 -7.50 26.74 11.66
CA ALA A 97 -6.10 27.13 11.91
C ALA A 97 -5.33 26.08 12.72
N ASN A 98 -6.00 25.41 13.67
CA ASN A 98 -5.42 24.36 14.51
C ASN A 98 -6.30 23.10 14.52
N PRO A 99 -6.30 22.31 13.44
CA PRO A 99 -7.15 21.13 13.33
C PRO A 99 -6.58 19.97 14.15
N ASN A 100 -7.47 19.16 14.74
CA ASN A 100 -7.06 17.97 15.46
C ASN A 100 -6.64 16.84 14.49
N PHE A 101 -5.34 16.55 14.44
CA PHE A 101 -4.79 15.49 13.59
C PHE A 101 -4.70 14.11 14.25
N LYS A 102 -5.14 13.95 15.50
CA LYS A 102 -4.93 12.69 16.26
C LYS A 102 -5.46 11.48 15.52
N GLU A 103 -6.68 11.56 15.00
CA GLU A 103 -7.32 10.45 14.28
C GLU A 103 -6.70 10.20 12.90
N VAL A 104 -6.46 11.26 12.12
CA VAL A 104 -5.81 11.16 10.81
C VAL A 104 -4.44 10.51 10.92
N ASN A 105 -3.65 10.92 11.91
CA ASN A 105 -2.32 10.34 12.14
C ASN A 105 -2.42 8.88 12.57
N ARG A 106 -3.36 8.52 13.45
CA ARG A 106 -3.61 7.13 13.84
C ARG A 106 -3.90 6.25 12.61
N LEU A 107 -4.82 6.67 11.75
CA LEU A 107 -5.22 5.92 10.55
C LEU A 107 -4.12 5.89 9.48
N ARG A 108 -3.31 6.94 9.39
CA ARG A 108 -2.20 7.00 8.43
C ARG A 108 -1.14 5.94 8.76
N TYR A 109 -0.86 5.67 10.03
CA TYR A 109 0.13 4.67 10.43
C TYR A 109 -0.24 3.22 10.10
N ASP A 110 -1.50 2.95 9.76
CA ASP A 110 -1.87 1.63 9.23
C ASP A 110 -1.25 1.36 7.84
N TRP A 111 -0.80 2.43 7.15
CA TRP A 111 -0.33 2.43 5.77
C TRP A 111 1.13 2.87 5.58
N VAL A 112 1.78 3.43 6.61
CA VAL A 112 3.18 3.94 6.56
C VAL A 112 4.16 2.95 7.15
#